data_AF-A0A919I9B9-F1
#
_entry.id   AF-A0A919I9B9-F1
#
_cell.length_a   1.000
_cell.length_b   1.000
_cell.length_c   1.000
_cell.angle_alpha   90.00
_cell.angle_beta   90.00
_cell.angle_gamma   90.00
#
_symmetry.space_group_name_H-M   'P 1'
#
loop_
_entity.id
_entity.type
_entity.pdbx_description
1 polymer ?
#
loop_
_entity_poly.entity_id
_entity_poly.type
_entity_poly.pdbx_seq_one_letter_code
_entity_poly.pdbx_strand_id
1 'polypeptide(L)'
;MKHPDQNQHRIPQVYLRQWSFKDRGNADTVCVLKKGDPVAHAKHVKNFTAEKNLFDTTVHDEGFERFFDEKCKYVESNYPRLLSALSTNTYDGQARIYLTEFMSNLFVRQRKTFEFLMSIIEQKHLRVKFLNEIAMLEKDEDHSLIKGVYEEVAIDSDHTVESKVSAVILQAWKHFKEVLSRFDHVLIKAPPDRSWFTSDNPIITVNFGKDAWFVGPDAEMYFPISKEYLVYMFFNGLGTNSMLRTMPLDIPTEVSCEIFDNVMHSVIKESKPDYFILGEDLCLLNMETGEYQKSYRPVDRSEPHEYRTKVALMDTPTPPNLDDKNLEKLLTKLDAEFEPIILQVETHQDAIENECIAIVDRMMSENGGKRILGWQIWQGPYIMEAEFHAVWETLEGVLKDVSFKKVKVKDIVFVEDERLTYEGKQINNVRLNLLEISLVDDFIEACNQQFRLLNKGKRGLLYGKELADHLTTDQLNNIGHVNHVKSLILKLLNSGGDKNSPCPCNERRKYKNCHGELVTKLKRLD
;
A
#
# COMPACT_ATOMS: atom_id res chain seq x y z
N MET A 1 -4.97 28.65 -11.23
CA MET A 1 -4.82 28.25 -12.66
C MET A 1 -4.36 26.80 -12.68
N LYS A 2 -4.99 25.88 -13.43
CA LYS A 2 -4.47 24.50 -13.52
C LYS A 2 -3.07 24.52 -14.15
N HIS A 3 -2.06 24.10 -13.39
CA HIS A 3 -0.70 23.98 -13.88
C HIS A 3 -0.63 22.90 -14.99
N PRO A 4 0.26 23.06 -16.00
CA PRO A 4 0.41 22.07 -17.05
C PRO A 4 0.92 20.74 -16.48
N ASP A 5 0.36 19.63 -16.97
CA ASP A 5 0.79 18.26 -16.65
C ASP A 5 2.32 18.14 -16.66
N GLN A 6 2.91 17.96 -15.48
CA GLN A 6 4.34 17.78 -15.33
C GLN A 6 4.63 16.37 -14.81
N ASN A 7 5.55 15.68 -15.46
CA ASN A 7 6.07 14.40 -14.98
C ASN A 7 7.03 14.67 -13.82
N GLN A 8 6.68 14.17 -12.64
CA GLN A 8 7.50 14.16 -11.44
C GLN A 8 7.97 12.73 -11.18
N HIS A 9 9.24 12.55 -10.82
CA HIS A 9 9.79 11.22 -10.59
C HIS A 9 9.67 10.84 -9.11
N ARG A 10 9.23 9.62 -8.80
CA ARG A 10 9.37 9.09 -7.42
C ARG A 10 10.83 8.91 -7.04
N ILE A 11 11.62 8.41 -8.00
CA ILE A 11 13.06 8.21 -7.83
C ILE A 11 13.81 9.21 -8.69
N PRO A 12 14.65 10.07 -8.11
CA PRO A 12 15.41 11.07 -8.84
C PRO A 12 16.15 10.48 -10.04
N GLN A 13 16.11 11.17 -11.18
CA GLN A 13 16.89 10.76 -12.34
C GLN A 13 18.40 10.77 -12.03
N VAL A 14 18.87 11.70 -11.18
CA VAL A 14 20.29 11.79 -10.78
C VAL A 14 20.76 10.52 -10.06
N TYR A 15 19.85 9.89 -9.31
CA TYR A 15 20.05 8.62 -8.65
C TYR A 15 20.03 7.48 -9.67
N LEU A 16 18.94 7.34 -10.43
CA LEU A 16 18.80 6.27 -11.43
C LEU A 16 19.97 6.19 -12.42
N ARG A 17 20.59 7.34 -12.75
CA ARG A 17 21.79 7.38 -13.60
C ARG A 17 22.98 6.61 -13.05
N GLN A 18 23.09 6.43 -11.74
CA GLN A 18 24.14 5.59 -11.13
C GLN A 18 24.02 4.12 -11.51
N TRP A 19 22.85 3.66 -11.96
CA TRP A 19 22.61 2.31 -12.46
C TRP A 19 22.42 2.26 -13.98
N SER A 20 22.49 3.41 -14.65
CA SER A 20 22.19 3.49 -16.08
C SER A 20 23.37 3.13 -16.98
N PHE A 21 23.04 2.83 -18.23
CA PHE A 21 23.95 2.72 -19.36
C PHE A 21 23.36 3.50 -20.55
N LYS A 22 24.17 3.71 -21.59
CA LYS A 22 23.72 4.34 -22.83
C LYS A 22 23.14 3.30 -23.77
N ASP A 23 21.89 3.49 -24.20
CA ASP A 23 21.30 2.65 -25.25
C ASP A 23 21.84 3.01 -26.65
N ARG A 24 21.34 2.34 -27.69
CA ARG A 24 21.71 2.63 -29.08
C ARG A 24 21.37 4.06 -29.53
N GLY A 25 20.41 4.70 -28.87
CA GLY A 25 20.01 6.08 -29.09
C GLY A 25 20.76 7.10 -28.21
N ASN A 26 21.79 6.67 -27.46
CA ASN A 26 22.53 7.48 -26.48
C ASN A 26 21.66 8.03 -25.33
N ALA A 27 20.51 7.41 -25.06
CA ALA A 27 19.64 7.73 -23.93
C ALA A 27 20.07 6.98 -22.67
N ASP A 28 19.97 7.64 -21.51
CA ASP A 28 20.17 7.00 -20.21
C ASP A 28 19.08 5.95 -19.98
N THR A 29 19.51 4.70 -19.80
CA THR A 29 18.63 3.54 -19.69
C THR A 29 19.04 2.68 -18.51
N VAL A 30 18.07 2.18 -17.75
CA VAL A 30 18.28 1.24 -16.65
C VAL A 30 17.74 -0.14 -17.03
N CYS A 31 18.40 -1.19 -16.55
CA CYS A 31 17.90 -2.55 -16.63
C CYS A 31 17.06 -2.84 -15.38
N VAL A 32 15.80 -3.25 -15.57
CA VAL A 32 14.86 -3.50 -14.48
C VAL A 32 14.28 -4.91 -14.55
N LEU A 33 14.25 -5.60 -13.41
CA LEU A 33 13.59 -6.89 -13.26
C LEU A 33 12.29 -6.68 -12.48
N LYS A 34 11.15 -6.88 -13.14
CA LYS A 34 9.84 -6.75 -12.50
C LYS A 34 9.57 -7.98 -11.64
N LYS A 35 8.99 -7.78 -10.46
CA LYS A 35 8.58 -8.86 -9.57
C LYS A 35 7.64 -9.84 -10.28
N GLY A 36 8.04 -11.11 -10.30
CA GLY A 36 7.29 -12.18 -10.97
C GLY A 36 7.56 -12.29 -12.47
N ASP A 37 8.36 -11.41 -13.04
CA ASP A 37 8.87 -11.52 -14.41
C ASP A 37 10.29 -12.09 -14.38
N PRO A 38 10.56 -13.22 -15.05
CA PRO A 38 11.90 -13.80 -15.08
C PRO A 38 12.87 -13.05 -16.00
N VAL A 39 12.39 -12.09 -16.82
CA VAL A 39 13.19 -11.37 -17.81
C VAL A 39 13.43 -9.94 -17.37
N ALA A 40 14.68 -9.48 -17.48
CA ALA A 40 15.03 -8.09 -17.23
C ALA A 40 14.79 -7.19 -18.47
N HIS A 41 14.33 -5.97 -18.25
CA HIS A 41 13.87 -5.05 -19.28
C HIS A 41 14.62 -3.72 -19.26
N ALA A 42 14.88 -3.16 -20.44
CA ALA A 42 15.40 -1.81 -20.58
C ALA A 42 14.29 -0.77 -20.35
N LYS A 43 14.53 0.23 -19.49
CA LYS A 43 13.64 1.38 -19.30
C LYS A 43 14.44 2.67 -19.34
N HIS A 44 13.99 3.65 -20.12
CA HIS A 44 14.62 4.97 -20.14
C HIS A 44 14.46 5.67 -18.79
N VAL A 45 15.55 6.21 -18.24
CA VAL A 45 15.57 6.93 -16.96
C VAL A 45 14.54 8.06 -16.93
N LYS A 46 14.39 8.80 -18.05
CA LYS A 46 13.43 9.90 -18.14
C LYS A 46 11.97 9.50 -17.94
N ASN A 47 11.62 8.24 -18.20
CA ASN A 47 10.24 7.75 -18.14
C ASN A 47 10.03 6.81 -16.94
N PHE A 48 11.10 6.24 -16.38
CA PHE A 48 11.01 5.26 -15.31
C PHE A 48 10.68 5.96 -13.99
N THR A 49 9.60 5.51 -13.31
CA THR A 49 9.03 6.13 -12.08
C THR A 49 8.49 7.55 -12.24
N ALA A 50 8.26 8.01 -13.47
CA ALA A 50 7.63 9.29 -13.75
C ALA A 50 6.11 9.19 -13.60
N GLU A 51 5.52 10.08 -12.81
CA GLU A 51 4.07 10.19 -12.58
C GLU A 51 3.64 11.65 -12.76
N LYS A 52 2.42 11.87 -13.26
CA LYS A 52 1.91 13.23 -13.49
C LYS A 52 1.47 13.86 -12.17
N ASN A 53 1.99 15.04 -11.85
CA ASN A 53 1.54 15.89 -10.74
C ASN A 53 1.44 15.14 -9.39
N LEU A 54 2.35 14.20 -9.16
CA LEU A 54 2.30 13.27 -8.03
C LEU A 54 2.32 13.95 -6.66
N PHE A 55 3.11 15.01 -6.53
CA PHE A 55 3.31 15.75 -5.27
C PHE A 55 2.61 17.10 -5.27
N ASP A 56 1.78 17.36 -6.28
CA ASP A 56 0.99 18.58 -6.36
C ASP A 56 -0.15 18.47 -5.34
N THR A 57 -0.34 19.53 -4.57
CA THR A 57 -1.42 19.62 -3.58
C THR A 57 -2.46 20.61 -4.07
N THR A 58 -3.74 20.25 -4.00
CA THR A 58 -4.84 21.18 -4.32
C THR A 58 -5.30 22.01 -3.11
N VAL A 59 -4.63 21.82 -1.97
CA VAL A 59 -5.05 22.31 -0.67
C VAL A 59 -4.63 23.77 -0.41
N HIS A 60 -3.54 24.24 -1.01
CA HIS A 60 -2.95 25.54 -0.71
C HIS A 60 -3.20 26.56 -1.82
N ASP A 61 -3.15 27.85 -1.46
CA ASP A 61 -3.26 28.98 -2.40
C ASP A 61 -2.24 28.90 -3.55
N GLU A 62 -2.56 29.56 -4.67
CA GLU A 62 -1.71 29.63 -5.87
C GLU A 62 -0.24 29.96 -5.49
N GLY A 63 0.67 29.01 -5.74
CA GLY A 63 2.11 29.15 -5.47
C GLY A 63 2.74 28.06 -4.60
N PHE A 64 1.95 27.32 -3.81
CA PHE A 64 2.48 26.22 -2.97
C PHE A 64 2.64 24.89 -3.71
N GLU A 65 1.95 24.71 -4.85
CA GLU A 65 1.90 23.46 -5.62
C GLU A 65 3.27 22.92 -6.07
N ARG A 66 4.32 23.76 -6.07
CA ARG A 66 5.67 23.39 -6.54
C ARG A 66 6.78 23.53 -5.51
N PHE A 67 6.45 23.94 -4.29
CA PHE A 67 7.47 24.20 -3.28
C PHE A 67 8.27 22.92 -2.95
N PHE A 68 7.60 21.77 -2.88
CA PHE A 68 8.28 20.49 -2.65
C PHE A 68 9.20 20.10 -3.83
N ASP A 69 8.77 20.31 -5.08
CA ASP A 69 9.58 20.04 -6.28
C ASP A 69 10.83 20.92 -6.35
N GLU A 70 10.73 22.21 -6.01
CA GLU A 70 11.89 23.11 -5.92
C GLU A 70 12.91 22.64 -4.89
N LYS A 71 12.42 22.15 -3.74
CA LYS A 71 13.32 21.58 -2.73
C LYS A 71 13.93 20.26 -3.18
N CYS A 72 13.19 19.41 -3.89
CA CYS A 72 13.74 18.19 -4.50
C CYS A 72 14.89 18.53 -5.44
N LYS A 73 14.72 19.53 -6.33
CA LYS A 73 15.76 19.99 -7.26
C LYS A 73 17.03 20.45 -6.54
N TYR A 74 16.88 21.20 -5.45
CA TYR A 74 18.01 21.61 -4.62
C TYR A 74 18.77 20.39 -4.06
N VAL A 75 18.06 19.46 -3.43
CA VAL A 75 18.67 18.24 -2.85
C VAL A 75 19.36 17.40 -3.91
N GLU A 76 18.70 17.19 -5.06
CA GLU A 76 19.22 16.40 -6.18
C GLU A 76 20.49 17.01 -6.80
N SER A 77 20.62 18.34 -6.78
CA SER A 77 21.82 19.05 -7.26
C SER A 77 23.07 18.80 -6.42
N ASN A 78 22.91 18.42 -5.14
CA ASN A 78 24.02 18.12 -4.23
C ASN A 78 24.47 16.66 -4.28
N TYR A 79 23.66 15.77 -4.86
CA TYR A 79 23.95 14.34 -4.92
C TYR A 79 25.28 14.00 -5.63
N PRO A 80 25.69 14.66 -6.74
CA PRO A 80 27.02 14.44 -7.32
C PRO A 80 28.18 14.82 -6.38
N ARG A 81 27.99 15.81 -5.50
CA ARG A 81 29.00 16.22 -4.52
C ARG A 81 29.20 15.14 -3.47
N LEU A 82 28.11 14.51 -3.02
CA LEU A 82 28.15 13.34 -2.14
C LEU A 82 28.94 12.19 -2.78
N LEU A 83 28.66 11.85 -4.04
CA LEU A 83 29.38 10.79 -4.75
C LEU A 83 30.87 11.09 -4.88
N SER A 84 31.21 12.33 -5.22
CA SER A 84 32.60 12.79 -5.28
C SER A 84 33.30 12.55 -3.94
N ALA A 85 32.69 13.00 -2.83
CA ALA A 85 33.26 12.88 -1.50
C ALA A 85 33.50 11.42 -1.09
N LEU A 86 32.60 10.50 -1.46
CA LEU A 86 32.78 9.06 -1.23
C LEU A 86 33.96 8.49 -2.04
N SER A 87 34.04 8.85 -3.32
CA SER A 87 35.09 8.35 -4.23
C SER A 87 36.49 8.86 -3.87
N THR A 88 36.60 10.09 -3.35
CA THR A 88 37.87 10.70 -2.94
C THR A 88 38.20 10.47 -1.47
N ASN A 89 37.38 9.70 -0.75
CA ASN A 89 37.51 9.47 0.69
C ASN A 89 37.59 10.78 1.51
N THR A 90 36.81 11.79 1.11
CA THR A 90 36.69 13.09 1.78
C THR A 90 35.27 13.27 2.34
N TYR A 91 34.66 12.18 2.80
CA TYR A 91 33.33 12.21 3.39
C TYR A 91 33.42 12.89 4.76
N ASP A 92 32.87 14.11 4.84
CA ASP A 92 32.90 14.97 6.02
C ASP A 92 31.48 15.27 6.52
N GLY A 93 31.36 16.17 7.51
CA GLY A 93 30.06 16.60 8.03
C GLY A 93 29.14 17.20 6.96
N GLN A 94 29.69 17.83 5.92
CA GLN A 94 28.89 18.40 4.84
C GLN A 94 28.36 17.31 3.90
N ALA A 95 29.19 16.33 3.54
CA ALA A 95 28.76 15.15 2.79
C ALA A 95 27.69 14.36 3.54
N ARG A 96 27.82 14.25 4.87
CA ARG A 96 26.80 13.66 5.75
C ARG A 96 25.46 14.38 5.66
N ILE A 97 25.46 15.72 5.72
CA ILE A 97 24.24 16.52 5.54
C ILE A 97 23.62 16.23 4.17
N TYR A 98 24.40 16.21 3.09
CA TYR A 98 23.89 15.90 1.76
C TYR A 98 23.27 14.50 1.68
N LEU A 99 23.91 13.50 2.29
CA LEU A 99 23.38 12.14 2.34
C LEU A 99 22.05 12.08 3.10
N THR A 100 21.97 12.66 4.30
CA THR A 100 20.76 12.68 5.10
C THR A 100 19.62 13.43 4.42
N GLU A 101 19.90 14.58 3.79
CA GLU A 101 18.90 15.34 3.01
C GLU A 101 18.39 14.54 1.81
N PHE A 102 19.30 13.90 1.07
CA PHE A 102 18.95 13.09 -0.09
C PHE A 102 18.13 11.86 0.31
N MET A 103 18.57 11.14 1.34
CA MET A 103 17.88 9.97 1.84
C MET A 103 16.49 10.32 2.38
N SER A 104 16.37 11.33 3.23
CA SER A 104 15.06 11.75 3.75
C SER A 104 14.10 12.19 2.64
N ASN A 105 14.60 12.89 1.61
CA ASN A 105 13.79 13.30 0.46
C ASN A 105 13.29 12.08 -0.33
N LEU A 106 14.18 11.15 -0.63
CA LEU A 106 13.84 9.92 -1.34
C LEU A 106 12.91 9.02 -0.50
N PHE A 107 13.09 9.03 0.82
CA PHE A 107 12.32 8.22 1.76
C PHE A 107 10.84 8.59 1.75
N VAL A 108 10.49 9.87 1.69
CA VAL A 108 9.07 10.28 1.61
C VAL A 108 8.45 10.09 0.23
N ARG A 109 9.27 10.04 -0.83
CA ARG A 109 8.82 9.90 -2.23
C ARG A 109 8.61 8.47 -2.67
N GLN A 110 9.40 7.54 -2.11
CA GLN A 110 9.30 6.13 -2.47
C GLN A 110 7.91 5.58 -2.10
N ARG A 111 7.42 4.68 -2.95
CA ARG A 111 6.03 4.23 -2.92
C ARG A 111 5.63 3.64 -1.58
N LYS A 112 6.45 2.77 -1.00
CA LYS A 112 6.15 2.10 0.27
C LYS A 112 5.90 3.09 1.41
N THR A 113 6.73 4.13 1.51
CA THR A 113 6.56 5.17 2.54
C THR A 113 5.35 6.04 2.23
N PHE A 114 5.15 6.41 0.97
CA PHE A 114 3.99 7.20 0.56
C PHE A 114 2.67 6.48 0.86
N GLU A 115 2.56 5.19 0.52
CA GLU A 115 1.40 4.35 0.86
C GLU A 115 1.19 4.22 2.37
N PHE A 116 2.28 4.13 3.15
CA PHE A 116 2.20 4.13 4.59
C PHE A 116 1.67 5.47 5.14
N LEU A 117 2.16 6.61 4.63
CA LEU A 117 1.65 7.94 5.01
C LEU A 117 0.17 8.09 4.66
N MET A 118 -0.27 7.60 3.51
CA MET A 118 -1.70 7.57 3.15
C MET A 118 -2.52 6.81 4.21
N SER A 119 -2.07 5.60 4.59
CA SER A 119 -2.76 4.78 5.60
C SER A 119 -2.81 5.42 6.99
N ILE A 120 -1.83 6.26 7.32
CA ILE A 120 -1.79 7.03 8.57
C ILE A 120 -2.78 8.18 8.53
N ILE A 121 -2.77 8.95 7.43
CA ILE A 121 -3.66 10.11 7.25
C ILE A 121 -5.13 9.71 7.26
N GLU A 122 -5.47 8.52 6.75
CA GLU A 122 -6.83 7.98 6.79
C GLU A 122 -7.31 7.68 8.23
N GLN A 123 -6.42 7.21 9.09
CA GLN A 123 -6.78 6.75 10.43
C GLN A 123 -6.71 7.90 11.45
N LYS A 124 -7.86 8.41 11.92
CA LYS A 124 -7.96 9.58 12.83
C LYS A 124 -6.93 9.59 13.97
N HIS A 125 -6.77 8.49 14.68
CA HIS A 125 -5.86 8.40 15.83
C HIS A 125 -4.36 8.42 15.43
N LEU A 126 -4.00 7.78 14.30
CA LEU A 126 -2.63 7.82 13.77
C LEU A 126 -2.32 9.15 13.10
N ARG A 127 -3.28 9.73 12.38
CA ARG A 127 -3.19 11.05 11.76
C ARG A 127 -2.82 12.11 12.79
N VAL A 128 -3.59 12.24 13.87
CA VAL A 128 -3.31 13.25 14.93
C VAL A 128 -1.90 13.07 15.49
N LYS A 129 -1.51 11.83 15.75
CA LYS A 129 -0.18 11.51 16.25
C LYS A 129 0.93 11.89 15.26
N PHE A 130 0.77 11.56 13.99
CA PHE A 130 1.71 11.92 12.91
C PHE A 130 1.85 13.42 12.75
N LEU A 131 0.72 14.13 12.69
CA LEU A 131 0.70 15.58 12.53
C LEU A 131 1.36 16.29 13.72
N ASN A 132 1.14 15.80 14.95
CA ASN A 132 1.89 16.28 16.12
C ASN A 132 3.40 16.06 15.91
N GLU A 133 3.80 14.85 15.53
CA GLU A 133 5.21 14.49 15.41
C GLU A 133 5.94 15.35 14.37
N ILE A 134 5.36 15.56 13.18
CA ILE A 134 5.99 16.37 12.13
C ILE A 134 5.93 17.88 12.40
N ALA A 135 4.99 18.34 13.23
CA ALA A 135 4.89 19.74 13.63
C ALA A 135 5.87 20.12 14.75
N MET A 136 6.30 19.15 15.59
CA MET A 136 7.18 19.38 16.74
C MET A 136 8.53 20.04 16.42
N LEU A 137 8.97 19.97 15.16
CA LEU A 137 10.29 20.45 14.74
C LEU A 137 10.26 21.81 14.02
N GLU A 138 9.08 22.38 13.78
CA GLU A 138 8.95 23.76 13.31
C GLU A 138 9.33 24.69 14.48
N LYS A 139 10.47 25.40 14.33
CA LYS A 139 11.05 26.25 15.39
C LYS A 139 10.38 27.63 15.50
N ASP A 140 9.43 27.94 14.63
CA ASP A 140 8.73 29.22 14.59
C ASP A 140 7.49 29.25 15.49
N GLU A 141 7.14 30.45 15.95
CA GLU A 141 6.06 30.76 16.90
C GLU A 141 4.69 30.42 16.30
N ASP A 142 4.29 29.16 16.43
CA ASP A 142 2.96 28.70 16.86
C ASP A 142 2.72 27.28 16.34
N HIS A 143 3.36 26.30 16.98
CA HIS A 143 3.13 24.87 16.76
C HIS A 143 1.63 24.52 16.70
N SER A 144 0.80 25.22 17.48
CA SER A 144 -0.65 24.96 17.51
C SER A 144 -1.35 25.44 16.23
N LEU A 145 -0.89 26.54 15.64
CA LEU A 145 -1.39 27.06 14.37
C LEU A 145 -0.99 26.16 13.20
N ILE A 146 0.29 25.77 13.10
CA ILE A 146 0.78 24.89 12.03
C ILE A 146 0.08 23.53 12.09
N LYS A 147 -0.05 22.98 13.30
CA LYS A 147 -0.82 21.76 13.54
C LYS A 147 -2.28 21.93 13.14
N GLY A 148 -2.92 23.04 13.52
CA GLY A 148 -4.31 23.34 13.17
C GLY A 148 -4.54 23.35 11.66
N VAL A 149 -3.62 23.97 10.92
CA VAL A 149 -3.63 23.97 9.45
C VAL A 149 -3.51 22.54 8.92
N TYR A 150 -2.57 21.73 9.40
CA TYR A 150 -2.45 20.34 8.91
C TYR A 150 -3.63 19.45 9.29
N GLU A 151 -4.22 19.65 10.46
CA GLU A 151 -5.40 18.90 10.89
C GLU A 151 -6.61 19.27 10.03
N GLU A 152 -6.83 20.55 9.74
CA GLU A 152 -7.88 21.02 8.84
C GLU A 152 -7.73 20.40 7.45
N VAL A 153 -6.54 20.50 6.87
CA VAL A 153 -6.20 19.91 5.58
C VAL A 153 -6.40 18.40 5.53
N ALA A 154 -5.97 17.70 6.58
CA ALA A 154 -6.04 16.25 6.60
C ALA A 154 -7.44 15.71 6.91
N ILE A 155 -8.34 16.53 7.48
CA ILE A 155 -9.74 16.19 7.77
C ILE A 155 -10.66 16.56 6.61
N ASP A 156 -10.31 17.57 5.81
CA ASP A 156 -11.12 18.05 4.69
C ASP A 156 -11.58 16.93 3.73
N SER A 157 -12.90 16.73 3.62
CA SER A 157 -13.50 15.67 2.80
C SER A 157 -13.42 15.91 1.28
N ASP A 158 -13.11 17.14 0.86
CA ASP A 158 -13.08 17.53 -0.56
C ASP A 158 -11.78 17.10 -1.25
N HIS A 159 -10.79 16.69 -0.47
CA HIS A 159 -9.46 16.32 -0.93
C HIS A 159 -9.22 14.81 -0.91
N THR A 160 -8.53 14.28 -1.93
CA THR A 160 -8.10 12.87 -1.93
C THR A 160 -7.02 12.64 -0.88
N VAL A 161 -6.83 11.39 -0.46
CA VAL A 161 -5.81 11.03 0.54
C VAL A 161 -4.41 11.35 0.02
N GLU A 162 -4.16 11.18 -1.28
CA GLU A 162 -2.92 11.57 -1.95
C GLU A 162 -2.67 13.07 -1.85
N SER A 163 -3.69 13.90 -2.07
CA SER A 163 -3.56 15.35 -1.94
C SER A 163 -3.29 15.76 -0.49
N LYS A 164 -3.91 15.09 0.48
CA LYS A 164 -3.67 15.32 1.91
C LYS A 164 -2.26 14.98 2.32
N VAL A 165 -1.73 13.83 1.85
CA VAL A 165 -0.32 13.46 2.07
C VAL A 165 0.60 14.47 1.41
N SER A 166 0.32 14.88 0.17
CA SER A 166 1.12 15.87 -0.57
C SER A 166 1.15 17.23 0.15
N ALA A 167 0.07 17.62 0.82
CA ALA A 167 0.04 18.85 1.61
C ALA A 167 0.97 18.84 2.83
N VAL A 168 1.26 17.66 3.40
CA VAL A 168 2.14 17.52 4.58
C VAL A 168 3.51 16.89 4.26
N ILE A 169 3.77 16.53 3.00
CA ILE A 169 4.96 15.76 2.61
C ILE A 169 6.26 16.52 2.85
N LEU A 170 6.24 17.84 2.69
CA LEU A 170 7.38 18.71 2.97
C LEU A 170 7.77 18.64 4.45
N GLN A 171 6.79 18.67 5.34
CA GLN A 171 7.00 18.63 6.78
C GLN A 171 7.38 17.23 7.24
N ALA A 172 6.76 16.20 6.64
CA ALA A 172 7.21 14.83 6.81
C ALA A 172 8.69 14.70 6.43
N TRP A 173 9.10 15.27 5.30
CA TRP A 173 10.50 15.26 4.89
C TRP A 173 11.42 16.02 5.86
N LYS A 174 11.06 17.23 6.29
CA LYS A 174 11.82 17.98 7.31
C LYS A 174 11.98 17.15 8.59
N HIS A 175 10.90 16.51 9.04
CA HIS A 175 10.91 15.64 10.21
C HIS A 175 11.86 14.47 10.05
N PHE A 176 11.70 13.69 8.97
CA PHE A 176 12.59 12.56 8.71
C PHE A 176 14.05 13.00 8.53
N LYS A 177 14.32 14.16 7.92
CA LYS A 177 15.68 14.70 7.85
C LYS A 177 16.29 14.90 9.24
N GLU A 178 15.54 15.47 10.18
CA GLU A 178 16.01 15.68 11.55
C GLU A 178 16.11 14.39 12.37
N VAL A 179 15.20 13.44 12.17
CA VAL A 179 15.30 12.12 12.79
C VAL A 179 16.54 11.38 12.28
N LEU A 180 16.72 11.33 10.95
CA LEU A 180 17.83 10.62 10.31
C LEU A 180 19.19 11.30 10.51
N SER A 181 19.24 12.59 10.83
CA SER A 181 20.51 13.27 11.15
C SER A 181 21.16 12.74 12.44
N ARG A 182 20.36 12.10 13.31
CA ARG A 182 20.79 11.51 14.59
C ARG A 182 21.26 10.06 14.46
N PHE A 183 21.12 9.46 13.28
CA PHE A 183 21.56 8.10 13.04
C PHE A 183 23.05 8.10 12.71
N ASP A 184 23.78 7.11 13.23
CA ASP A 184 25.16 6.85 12.85
C ASP A 184 25.23 6.24 11.45
N HIS A 185 26.26 6.58 10.67
CA HIS A 185 26.43 6.13 9.30
C HIS A 185 27.64 5.20 9.20
N VAL A 186 27.41 3.99 8.70
CA VAL A 186 28.47 3.09 8.25
C VAL A 186 28.46 3.08 6.73
N LEU A 187 29.56 3.53 6.13
CA LEU A 187 29.72 3.61 4.69
C LEU A 187 30.41 2.33 4.19
N ILE A 188 29.70 1.55 3.41
CA ILE A 188 30.12 0.24 2.95
C ILE A 188 30.48 0.33 1.47
N LYS A 189 31.72 0.03 1.13
CA LYS A 189 32.18 -0.09 -0.25
C LYS A 189 32.10 -1.55 -0.69
N ALA A 190 31.54 -1.80 -1.88
CA ALA A 190 31.43 -3.12 -2.46
C ALA A 190 32.82 -3.75 -2.71
N PRO A 191 32.95 -5.08 -2.64
CA PRO A 191 34.13 -5.78 -3.15
C PRO A 191 34.39 -5.46 -4.64
N PRO A 192 35.65 -5.55 -5.11
CA PRO A 192 36.01 -5.18 -6.49
C PRO A 192 35.25 -5.90 -7.62
N ASP A 193 34.75 -7.11 -7.37
CA ASP A 193 34.03 -7.97 -8.33
C ASP A 193 32.51 -8.02 -8.08
N ARG A 194 31.99 -7.07 -7.29
CA ARG A 194 30.59 -6.98 -6.90
C ARG A 194 30.08 -5.56 -7.09
N SER A 195 28.76 -5.43 -7.18
CA SER A 195 28.09 -4.13 -7.26
C SER A 195 26.77 -4.20 -6.52
N TRP A 196 26.48 -3.16 -5.74
CA TRP A 196 25.17 -2.98 -5.16
C TRP A 196 24.14 -2.74 -6.27
N PHE A 197 22.96 -3.34 -6.12
CA PHE A 197 21.79 -2.96 -6.93
C PHE A 197 20.80 -2.17 -6.08
N THR A 198 19.83 -1.55 -6.73
CA THR A 198 18.76 -0.81 -6.05
C THR A 198 17.39 -1.28 -6.51
N SER A 199 16.34 -0.58 -6.15
CA SER A 199 14.97 -0.94 -6.48
C SER A 199 14.08 0.29 -6.62
N ASP A 200 12.81 0.06 -6.92
CA ASP A 200 11.79 1.11 -6.88
C ASP A 200 11.42 1.58 -5.44
N ASN A 201 12.03 0.98 -4.41
CA ASN A 201 12.02 1.40 -3.01
C ASN A 201 13.46 1.41 -2.47
N PRO A 202 14.27 2.39 -2.88
CA PRO A 202 15.73 2.38 -2.69
C PRO A 202 16.17 2.47 -1.22
N ILE A 203 15.31 2.96 -0.32
CA ILE A 203 15.62 3.02 1.11
C ILE A 203 14.87 1.88 1.81
N ILE A 204 15.65 0.89 2.22
CA ILE A 204 15.15 -0.27 2.95
C ILE A 204 15.19 0.06 4.44
N THR A 205 14.04 -0.05 5.10
CA THR A 205 13.94 0.14 6.55
C THR A 205 13.48 -1.15 7.21
N VAL A 206 14.28 -1.64 8.15
CA VAL A 206 13.96 -2.75 9.03
C VAL A 206 13.33 -2.16 10.31
N ASN A 207 12.34 -2.86 10.86
CA ASN A 207 11.55 -2.42 12.02
C ASN A 207 10.73 -1.13 11.81
N PHE A 208 10.43 -0.79 10.56
CA PHE A 208 9.58 0.36 10.25
C PHE A 208 8.15 0.19 10.79
N GLY A 209 7.66 1.22 11.50
CA GLY A 209 6.27 1.27 11.99
C GLY A 209 5.90 0.22 13.04
N LYS A 210 6.87 -0.37 13.76
CA LYS A 210 6.60 -1.37 14.82
C LYS A 210 6.24 -0.76 16.18
N ASP A 211 6.66 0.49 16.42
CA ASP A 211 6.56 1.14 17.73
C ASP A 211 5.61 2.35 17.73
N ALA A 212 5.58 3.07 18.84
CA ALA A 212 4.92 4.37 18.92
C ALA A 212 5.57 5.45 18.01
N TRP A 213 6.62 5.16 17.26
CA TRP A 213 7.32 6.12 16.40
C TRP A 213 7.37 5.58 14.96
N PHE A 214 7.32 6.47 13.96
CA PHE A 214 7.37 6.04 12.55
C PHE A 214 8.72 5.42 12.19
N VAL A 215 9.80 6.04 12.67
CA VAL A 215 11.16 5.50 12.64
C VAL A 215 11.60 5.35 14.09
N GLY A 216 11.51 4.12 14.60
CA GLY A 216 11.87 3.79 15.98
C GLY A 216 13.39 3.82 16.22
N PRO A 217 13.82 3.86 17.49
CA PRO A 217 15.25 3.80 17.85
C PRO A 217 15.90 2.43 17.56
N ASP A 218 15.09 1.40 17.25
CA ASP A 218 15.53 0.08 16.78
C ASP A 218 15.53 -0.03 15.24
N ALA A 219 15.19 1.05 14.54
CA ALA A 219 15.17 1.07 13.09
C ALA A 219 16.59 0.97 12.53
N GLU A 220 16.72 0.16 11.49
CA GLU A 220 17.93 0.03 10.70
C GLU A 220 17.60 0.36 9.25
N MET A 221 18.44 1.17 8.61
CA MET A 221 18.22 1.59 7.24
C MET A 221 19.40 1.24 6.35
N TYR A 222 19.09 0.75 5.16
CA TYR A 222 20.06 0.44 4.12
C TYR A 222 19.69 1.24 2.89
N PHE A 223 20.68 1.92 2.32
CA PHE A 223 20.51 2.70 1.11
C PHE A 223 21.71 2.51 0.17
N PRO A 224 21.53 1.81 -0.96
CA PRO A 224 22.52 1.77 -2.03
C PRO A 224 22.68 3.17 -2.60
N ILE A 225 23.79 3.83 -2.27
CA ILE A 225 24.10 5.18 -2.74
C ILE A 225 24.51 5.13 -4.21
N SER A 226 25.28 4.12 -4.62
CA SER A 226 25.67 3.85 -6.01
C SER A 226 25.94 2.36 -6.21
N LYS A 227 26.48 1.94 -7.36
CA LYS A 227 26.96 0.56 -7.56
C LYS A 227 28.09 0.19 -6.58
N GLU A 228 28.86 1.18 -6.14
CA GLU A 228 30.05 0.96 -5.31
C GLU A 228 29.79 1.17 -3.82
N TYR A 229 28.87 2.05 -3.46
CA TYR A 229 28.66 2.45 -2.06
C TYR A 229 27.24 2.17 -1.59
N LEU A 230 27.12 1.67 -0.36
CA LEU A 230 25.90 1.55 0.41
C LEU A 230 26.11 2.22 1.77
N VAL A 231 25.08 2.91 2.29
CA VAL A 231 25.08 3.34 3.69
C VAL A 231 24.16 2.45 4.51
N TYR A 232 24.65 2.05 5.67
CA TYR A 232 23.88 1.46 6.74
C TYR A 232 23.74 2.50 7.86
N MET A 233 22.50 2.81 8.23
CA MET A 233 22.17 3.79 9.28
C MET A 233 21.48 3.12 10.46
N PHE A 234 21.85 3.51 11.67
CA PHE A 234 21.23 3.03 12.91
C PHE A 234 21.28 4.08 14.02
N PHE A 235 20.41 3.96 15.02
CA PHE A 235 20.47 4.78 16.22
C PHE A 235 21.35 4.12 17.30
N ASN A 236 22.24 4.91 17.91
CA ASN A 236 23.15 4.45 18.95
C ASN A 236 22.46 4.52 20.31
N GLY A 237 21.97 3.37 20.81
CA GLY A 237 21.26 3.33 22.10
C GLY A 237 20.47 2.06 22.38
N LEU A 238 20.15 1.25 21.37
CA LEU A 238 19.44 -0.02 21.55
C LEU A 238 20.13 -1.15 20.77
N GLY A 239 20.32 -2.27 21.47
CA GLY A 239 21.19 -3.37 21.08
C GLY A 239 20.57 -4.29 20.03
N THR A 240 21.02 -4.15 18.80
CA THR A 240 21.18 -5.30 17.91
C THR A 240 22.68 -5.57 17.75
N ASN A 241 23.10 -6.82 17.89
CA ASN A 241 24.50 -7.21 17.76
C ASN A 241 24.86 -7.43 16.28
N SER A 242 24.70 -6.38 15.47
CA SER A 242 25.08 -6.41 14.05
C SER A 242 26.56 -6.09 13.93
N MET A 243 27.31 -6.96 13.26
CA MET A 243 28.73 -6.75 12.94
C MET A 243 28.95 -5.44 12.15
N LEU A 244 27.94 -4.95 11.42
CA LEU A 244 28.04 -3.65 10.73
C LEU A 244 28.20 -2.49 11.71
N ARG A 245 27.63 -2.57 12.93
CA ARG A 245 27.73 -1.51 13.95
C ARG A 245 29.13 -1.38 14.55
N THR A 246 30.00 -2.36 14.36
CA THR A 246 31.40 -2.29 14.82
C THR A 246 32.36 -1.74 13.76
N MET A 247 31.84 -1.43 12.56
CA MET A 247 32.64 -0.84 11.48
C MET A 247 32.91 0.65 11.73
N PRO A 248 33.97 1.23 11.12
CA PRO A 248 34.24 2.66 11.22
C PRO A 248 33.07 3.50 10.72
N LEU A 249 32.67 4.49 11.52
CA LEU A 249 31.63 5.46 11.14
C LEU A 249 32.18 6.48 10.14
N ASP A 250 31.33 6.89 9.21
CA ASP A 250 31.60 7.94 8.22
C ASP A 250 32.85 7.73 7.34
N ILE A 251 33.42 6.52 7.33
CA ILE A 251 34.60 6.16 6.53
C ILE A 251 34.20 5.03 5.57
N PRO A 252 34.23 5.27 4.24
CA PRO A 252 34.01 4.23 3.25
C PRO A 252 34.95 3.04 3.47
N THR A 253 34.36 1.90 3.84
CA THR A 253 35.10 0.68 4.20
C THR A 253 34.73 -0.42 3.23
N GLU A 254 35.72 -0.94 2.51
CA GLU A 254 35.55 -2.12 1.65
C GLU A 254 35.27 -3.35 2.51
N VAL A 255 34.27 -4.14 2.12
CA VAL A 255 33.89 -5.35 2.84
C VAL A 255 34.23 -6.61 2.07
N SER A 256 34.29 -7.75 2.77
CA SER A 256 34.41 -9.05 2.13
C SER A 256 33.15 -9.43 1.36
N CYS A 257 33.26 -10.36 0.41
CA CYS A 257 32.10 -10.89 -0.34
C CYS A 257 31.05 -11.51 0.59
N GLU A 258 31.45 -12.15 1.69
CA GLU A 258 30.53 -12.71 2.67
C GLU A 258 29.65 -11.64 3.33
N ILE A 259 30.26 -10.52 3.77
CA ILE A 259 29.53 -9.40 4.37
C ILE A 259 28.61 -8.77 3.32
N PHE A 260 29.11 -8.56 2.11
CA PHE A 260 28.33 -8.05 0.99
C PHE A 260 27.09 -8.92 0.73
N ASP A 261 27.26 -10.23 0.58
CA ASP A 261 26.18 -11.17 0.28
C ASP A 261 25.13 -11.21 1.42
N ASN A 262 25.58 -11.15 2.68
CA ASN A 262 24.70 -11.10 3.85
C ASN A 262 23.86 -9.81 3.91
N VAL A 263 24.47 -8.66 3.64
CA VAL A 263 23.76 -7.38 3.55
C VAL A 263 22.76 -7.41 2.40
N MET A 264 23.17 -7.89 1.22
CA MET A 264 22.29 -7.98 0.06
C MET A 264 21.12 -8.91 0.27
N HIS A 265 21.33 -10.06 0.90
CA HIS A 265 20.25 -10.98 1.25
C HIS A 265 19.22 -10.29 2.15
N SER A 266 19.68 -9.55 3.15
CA SER A 266 18.81 -8.79 4.06
C SER A 266 18.05 -7.68 3.33
N VAL A 267 18.73 -6.92 2.48
CA VAL A 267 18.15 -5.87 1.64
C VAL A 267 17.06 -6.43 0.70
N ILE A 268 17.31 -7.56 0.02
CA ILE A 268 16.33 -8.22 -0.86
C ILE A 268 15.08 -8.62 -0.08
N LYS A 269 15.30 -9.28 1.06
CA LYS A 269 14.22 -9.83 1.88
C LYS A 269 13.27 -8.74 2.39
N GLU A 270 13.82 -7.60 2.79
CA GLU A 270 13.07 -6.52 3.44
C GLU A 270 12.52 -5.45 2.46
N SER A 271 13.18 -5.25 1.31
CA SER A 271 12.80 -4.24 0.31
C SER A 271 11.42 -4.49 -0.32
N LYS A 272 11.07 -5.75 -0.61
CA LYS A 272 9.82 -6.17 -1.27
C LYS A 272 9.42 -5.29 -2.50
N PRO A 273 10.34 -4.98 -3.43
CA PRO A 273 10.10 -4.03 -4.50
C PRO A 273 9.17 -4.60 -5.59
N ASP A 274 8.57 -3.72 -6.40
CA ASP A 274 7.93 -4.16 -7.66
C ASP A 274 8.98 -4.26 -8.78
N TYR A 275 10.06 -3.48 -8.70
CA TYR A 275 11.17 -3.52 -9.66
C TYR A 275 12.52 -3.55 -8.94
N PHE A 276 13.36 -4.52 -9.28
CA PHE A 276 14.80 -4.45 -9.02
C PHE A 276 15.48 -3.69 -10.16
N ILE A 277 16.43 -2.82 -9.83
CA ILE A 277 17.17 -2.01 -10.79
C ILE A 277 18.62 -2.49 -10.78
N LEU A 278 19.02 -3.14 -11.87
CA LEU A 278 20.29 -3.84 -11.99
C LEU A 278 21.40 -2.86 -12.40
N GLY A 279 22.60 -3.07 -11.87
CA GLY A 279 23.78 -2.25 -12.19
C GLY A 279 24.44 -2.59 -13.53
N GLU A 280 23.97 -3.63 -14.22
CA GLU A 280 24.56 -4.13 -15.47
C GLU A 280 23.50 -4.15 -16.58
N ASP A 281 23.95 -4.07 -17.84
CA ASP A 281 23.08 -4.28 -18.99
C ASP A 281 22.81 -5.78 -19.18
N LEU A 282 21.92 -6.29 -18.34
CA LEU A 282 21.39 -7.65 -18.41
C LEU A 282 20.04 -7.68 -19.12
N CYS A 283 19.75 -6.68 -19.97
CA CYS A 283 18.46 -6.63 -20.65
C CYS A 283 18.27 -7.88 -21.50
N LEU A 284 17.05 -8.43 -21.46
CA LEU A 284 16.66 -9.67 -22.14
C LEU A 284 17.29 -10.95 -21.57
N LEU A 285 18.10 -10.85 -20.52
CA LEU A 285 18.53 -12.01 -19.77
C LEU A 285 17.33 -12.56 -18.99
N ASN A 286 17.04 -13.83 -19.23
CA ASN A 286 16.14 -14.58 -18.37
C ASN A 286 16.93 -15.07 -17.16
N MET A 287 16.59 -14.56 -15.98
CA MET A 287 17.32 -14.81 -14.74
C MET A 287 17.19 -16.25 -14.22
N GLU A 288 16.18 -17.00 -14.68
CA GLU A 288 15.97 -18.40 -14.30
C GLU A 288 16.79 -19.37 -15.16
N THR A 289 16.95 -19.05 -16.44
CA THR A 289 17.61 -19.92 -17.43
C THR A 289 19.05 -19.50 -17.72
N GLY A 290 19.41 -18.25 -17.45
CA GLY A 290 20.68 -17.66 -17.86
C GLY A 290 20.80 -17.38 -19.36
N GLU A 291 19.70 -17.53 -20.12
CA GLU A 291 19.70 -17.34 -21.57
C GLU A 291 19.20 -15.93 -21.96
N TYR A 292 19.86 -15.33 -22.96
CA TYR A 292 19.41 -14.08 -23.57
C TYR A 292 18.31 -14.35 -24.60
N GLN A 293 17.19 -13.64 -24.49
CA GLN A 293 16.11 -13.75 -25.46
C GLN A 293 16.46 -13.03 -26.77
N LYS A 294 16.28 -13.73 -27.91
CA LYS A 294 16.69 -13.27 -29.26
C LYS A 294 15.99 -12.00 -29.75
N SER A 295 14.81 -11.68 -29.23
CA SER A 295 14.08 -10.47 -29.58
C SER A 295 13.03 -10.15 -28.53
N TYR A 296 13.00 -8.90 -28.10
CA TYR A 296 11.91 -8.33 -27.34
C TYR A 296 11.02 -7.52 -28.26
N ARG A 297 9.72 -7.87 -28.31
CA ARG A 297 8.70 -6.93 -28.77
C ARG A 297 8.22 -6.19 -27.51
N PRO A 298 8.45 -4.87 -27.40
CA PRO A 298 7.77 -4.10 -26.37
C PRO A 298 6.29 -4.35 -26.54
N VAL A 299 5.64 -4.89 -25.51
CA VAL A 299 4.17 -5.04 -25.52
C VAL A 299 3.51 -3.66 -25.57
N ASP A 300 4.25 -2.57 -25.28
CA ASP A 300 3.67 -1.26 -25.46
C ASP A 300 4.65 -0.14 -25.86
N ARG A 301 4.34 0.52 -26.98
CA ARG A 301 4.85 1.87 -27.32
C ARG A 301 3.90 2.97 -26.81
N SER A 302 2.84 2.56 -26.13
CA SER A 302 1.71 3.39 -25.75
C SER A 302 1.02 2.84 -24.52
N GLU A 303 1.72 2.20 -23.57
CA GLU A 303 1.07 1.79 -22.32
C GLU A 303 0.73 3.14 -21.72
N PRO A 304 -0.55 3.55 -21.68
CA PRO A 304 -0.89 4.49 -20.65
C PRO A 304 -0.39 3.79 -19.39
N HIS A 305 0.18 4.53 -18.47
CA HIS A 305 0.31 4.01 -17.12
C HIS A 305 -1.13 3.82 -16.55
N GLU A 306 -1.91 2.89 -17.11
CA GLU A 306 -2.95 2.15 -16.42
C GLU A 306 -2.20 1.32 -15.38
N TYR A 307 -1.72 2.02 -14.35
CA TYR A 307 -1.65 1.48 -13.01
C TYR A 307 -3.08 1.13 -12.65
N ARG A 308 -3.56 -0.02 -13.14
CA ARG A 308 -4.74 -0.63 -12.59
C ARG A 308 -4.41 -0.90 -11.13
N THR A 309 -5.24 -0.28 -10.31
CA THR A 309 -5.48 -0.40 -8.90
C THR A 309 -5.09 -1.79 -8.39
N LYS A 310 -4.54 -1.86 -7.17
CA LYS A 310 -4.63 -3.10 -6.39
C LYS A 310 -6.08 -3.60 -6.56
N VAL A 311 -6.26 -4.79 -7.14
CA VAL A 311 -7.57 -5.42 -7.24
C VAL A 311 -7.63 -6.39 -6.08
N ALA A 312 -8.16 -5.94 -4.94
CA ALA A 312 -9.04 -6.80 -4.17
C ALA A 312 -10.28 -7.10 -5.04
N LEU A 313 -10.91 -8.24 -4.79
CA LEU A 313 -12.09 -8.71 -5.53
C LEU A 313 -13.26 -7.70 -5.60
N MET A 314 -13.21 -6.65 -4.77
CA MET A 314 -14.18 -5.56 -4.69
C MET A 314 -13.50 -4.19 -4.46
N ASP A 315 -12.29 -3.91 -4.95
CA ASP A 315 -11.63 -2.61 -4.67
C ASP A 315 -12.30 -1.40 -5.37
N THR A 316 -13.23 -1.64 -6.30
CA THR A 316 -14.14 -0.64 -6.89
C THR A 316 -15.51 -1.27 -7.12
N PRO A 317 -16.20 -1.74 -6.06
CA PRO A 317 -17.48 -2.37 -6.23
C PRO A 317 -18.49 -1.31 -6.68
N THR A 318 -19.26 -1.62 -7.71
CA THR A 318 -20.35 -0.75 -8.18
C THR A 318 -21.68 -1.41 -7.86
N PRO A 319 -22.74 -0.64 -7.63
CA PRO A 319 -24.09 -1.18 -7.68
C PRO A 319 -24.31 -1.86 -9.04
N PRO A 320 -24.90 -3.06 -9.09
CA PRO A 320 -25.22 -3.72 -10.36
C PRO A 320 -26.31 -2.95 -11.11
N ASN A 321 -26.43 -3.23 -12.41
CA ASN A 321 -27.64 -2.87 -13.15
C ASN A 321 -28.79 -3.80 -12.70
N LEU A 322 -30.02 -3.27 -12.56
CA LEU A 322 -31.20 -4.07 -12.21
C LEU A 322 -31.50 -5.17 -13.24
N ASP A 323 -31.11 -4.97 -14.51
CA ASP A 323 -31.27 -5.94 -15.60
C ASP A 323 -30.11 -6.97 -15.68
N ASP A 324 -29.14 -6.95 -14.75
CA ASP A 324 -28.02 -7.90 -14.76
C ASP A 324 -28.50 -9.32 -14.42
N LYS A 325 -28.28 -10.28 -15.32
CA LYS A 325 -28.64 -11.69 -15.10
C LYS A 325 -27.99 -12.32 -13.87
N ASN A 326 -26.83 -11.82 -13.44
CA ASN A 326 -26.18 -12.28 -12.23
C ASN A 326 -26.86 -11.72 -10.97
N LEU A 327 -27.53 -10.56 -11.06
CA LEU A 327 -28.38 -10.07 -9.97
C LEU A 327 -29.54 -11.04 -9.76
N GLU A 328 -30.24 -11.46 -10.81
CA GLU A 328 -31.32 -12.47 -10.72
C GLU A 328 -30.84 -13.78 -10.08
N LYS A 329 -29.63 -14.26 -10.46
CA LYS A 329 -29.01 -15.43 -9.83
C LYS A 329 -28.74 -15.21 -8.34
N LEU A 330 -28.28 -14.03 -7.95
CA LEU A 330 -28.01 -13.70 -6.55
C LEU A 330 -29.30 -13.57 -5.75
N LEU A 331 -30.34 -12.93 -6.30
CA LEU A 331 -31.67 -12.83 -5.70
C LEU A 331 -32.29 -14.22 -5.47
N THR A 332 -32.18 -15.11 -6.45
CA THR A 332 -32.58 -16.52 -6.30
C THR A 332 -31.80 -17.21 -5.18
N LYS A 333 -30.50 -16.92 -5.06
CA LYS A 333 -29.64 -17.48 -4.00
C LYS A 333 -29.99 -16.93 -2.62
N LEU A 334 -30.46 -15.68 -2.54
CA LEU A 334 -30.97 -15.04 -1.33
C LEU A 334 -32.39 -15.51 -0.97
N ASP A 335 -33.08 -16.19 -1.88
CA ASP A 335 -34.52 -16.46 -1.76
C ASP A 335 -35.27 -15.14 -1.49
N ALA A 336 -34.97 -14.12 -2.30
CA ALA A 336 -35.48 -12.76 -2.11
C ALA A 336 -36.98 -12.68 -2.41
N GLU A 337 -37.76 -12.13 -1.48
CA GLU A 337 -39.21 -11.92 -1.63
C GLU A 337 -39.53 -10.55 -2.24
N PHE A 338 -38.61 -9.58 -2.10
CA PHE A 338 -38.74 -8.23 -2.59
C PHE A 338 -37.86 -8.00 -3.82
N GLU A 339 -38.37 -7.20 -4.75
CA GLU A 339 -37.61 -6.76 -5.92
C GLU A 339 -36.48 -5.79 -5.52
N PRO A 340 -35.33 -5.83 -6.22
CA PRO A 340 -34.26 -4.87 -5.99
C PRO A 340 -34.71 -3.45 -6.36
N ILE A 341 -34.36 -2.49 -5.52
CA ILE A 341 -34.63 -1.07 -5.74
C ILE A 341 -33.33 -0.27 -5.76
N ILE A 342 -33.34 0.83 -6.50
CA ILE A 342 -32.26 1.82 -6.47
C ILE A 342 -32.58 2.83 -5.39
N LEU A 343 -31.68 2.98 -4.42
CA LEU A 343 -31.79 3.98 -3.35
C LEU A 343 -30.70 5.02 -3.49
N GLN A 344 -31.08 6.29 -3.34
CA GLN A 344 -30.13 7.38 -3.25
C GLN A 344 -29.38 7.32 -1.92
N VAL A 345 -28.07 7.56 -1.99
CA VAL A 345 -27.20 7.68 -0.81
C VAL A 345 -27.21 9.13 -0.32
N GLU A 346 -27.66 9.31 0.92
CA GLU A 346 -27.68 10.57 1.66
C GLU A 346 -26.85 10.40 2.95
N THR A 347 -25.55 10.13 2.81
CA THR A 347 -24.67 9.85 3.94
C THR A 347 -24.79 10.92 5.03
N HIS A 348 -25.14 10.50 6.23
CA HIS A 348 -25.18 11.37 7.38
C HIS A 348 -23.76 11.72 7.84
N GLN A 349 -23.54 12.97 8.28
CA GLN A 349 -22.21 13.47 8.68
C GLN A 349 -21.55 12.66 9.81
N ASP A 350 -22.38 12.09 10.68
CA ASP A 350 -21.94 11.28 11.83
C ASP A 350 -21.93 9.77 11.52
N ALA A 351 -22.18 9.37 10.28
CA ALA A 351 -22.14 7.96 9.89
C ALA A 351 -20.70 7.42 10.01
N ILE A 352 -20.55 6.28 10.67
CA ILE A 352 -19.26 5.60 10.83
C ILE A 352 -19.16 4.49 9.76
N GLU A 353 -17.96 4.31 9.21
CA GLU A 353 -17.68 3.25 8.25
C GLU A 353 -18.05 1.87 8.83
N ASN A 354 -18.75 1.04 8.04
CA ASN A 354 -19.24 -0.29 8.40
C ASN A 354 -20.28 -0.33 9.55
N GLU A 355 -20.87 0.81 9.93
CA GLU A 355 -21.83 0.91 11.04
C GLU A 355 -23.19 1.48 10.55
N CYS A 356 -23.86 0.78 9.63
CA CYS A 356 -25.14 1.23 9.07
C CYS A 356 -26.29 1.17 10.08
N ILE A 357 -26.30 0.18 10.99
CA ILE A 357 -27.36 0.01 11.99
C ILE A 357 -27.40 1.19 12.96
N ALA A 358 -26.25 1.56 13.52
CA ALA A 358 -26.17 2.58 14.56
C ALA A 358 -26.66 3.95 14.06
N ILE A 359 -26.33 4.30 12.81
CA ILE A 359 -26.78 5.57 12.24
C ILE A 359 -28.28 5.56 11.91
N VAL A 360 -28.83 4.44 11.41
CA VAL A 360 -30.27 4.32 11.16
C VAL A 360 -31.06 4.38 12.47
N ASP A 361 -30.60 3.70 13.53
CA ASP A 361 -31.22 3.74 14.86
C ASP A 361 -31.23 5.17 15.42
N ARG A 362 -30.16 5.92 15.18
CA ARG A 362 -30.11 7.34 15.52
C ARG A 362 -31.12 8.15 14.73
N MET A 363 -31.21 7.97 13.41
CA MET A 363 -32.20 8.66 12.57
C MET A 363 -33.63 8.38 13.05
N MET A 364 -33.93 7.14 13.43
CA MET A 364 -35.22 6.77 14.02
C MET A 364 -35.50 7.52 15.33
N SER A 365 -34.49 7.61 16.20
CA SER A 365 -34.64 8.28 17.51
C SER A 365 -34.83 9.79 17.39
N GLU A 366 -34.17 10.43 16.42
CA GLU A 366 -34.16 11.88 16.25
C GLU A 366 -35.31 12.36 15.36
N ASN A 367 -35.70 11.58 14.34
CA ASN A 367 -36.61 12.02 13.28
C ASN A 367 -37.85 11.10 13.12
N GLY A 368 -37.96 10.03 13.91
CA GLY A 368 -39.00 9.03 13.75
C GLY A 368 -38.78 8.10 12.55
N GLY A 369 -39.82 7.41 12.10
CA GLY A 369 -39.74 6.42 11.02
C GLY A 369 -39.34 5.03 11.52
N LYS A 370 -38.83 4.18 10.63
CA LYS A 370 -38.45 2.79 10.95
C LYS A 370 -37.16 2.35 10.24
N ARG A 371 -36.48 1.36 10.81
CA ARG A 371 -35.34 0.68 10.20
C ARG A 371 -35.84 -0.43 9.30
N ILE A 372 -35.37 -0.43 8.06
CA ILE A 372 -35.56 -1.53 7.12
C ILE A 372 -34.24 -2.28 6.98
N LEU A 373 -34.30 -3.60 7.07
CA LEU A 373 -33.16 -4.50 6.93
C LEU A 373 -33.22 -5.21 5.58
N GLY A 374 -32.05 -5.48 5.03
CA GLY A 374 -31.95 -6.13 3.74
C GLY A 374 -30.52 -6.32 3.31
N TRP A 375 -30.34 -6.35 2.00
CA TRP A 375 -29.07 -6.60 1.34
C TRP A 375 -28.72 -5.43 0.44
N GLN A 376 -27.56 -4.83 0.68
CA GLN A 376 -26.92 -3.96 -0.30
C GLN A 376 -26.13 -4.81 -1.29
N ILE A 377 -26.37 -4.62 -2.59
CA ILE A 377 -25.73 -5.43 -3.63
C ILE A 377 -24.55 -4.69 -4.25
N TRP A 378 -23.41 -5.38 -4.27
CA TRP A 378 -22.16 -4.94 -4.86
C TRP A 378 -21.70 -5.87 -5.97
N GLN A 379 -21.24 -5.30 -7.07
CA GLN A 379 -20.66 -6.03 -8.19
C GLN A 379 -19.17 -5.71 -8.31
N GLY A 380 -18.34 -6.74 -8.23
CA GLY A 380 -16.91 -6.69 -8.53
C GLY A 380 -16.57 -7.48 -9.81
N PRO A 381 -15.28 -7.53 -10.20
CA PRO A 381 -14.85 -8.25 -11.40
C PRO A 381 -15.02 -9.77 -11.36
N TYR A 382 -15.05 -10.39 -10.17
CA TYR A 382 -15.16 -11.85 -10.06
C TYR A 382 -16.34 -12.33 -9.21
N ILE A 383 -16.88 -11.48 -8.33
CA ILE A 383 -18.00 -11.81 -7.45
C ILE A 383 -19.06 -10.71 -7.44
N MET A 384 -20.30 -11.10 -7.19
CA MET A 384 -21.36 -10.21 -6.73
C MET A 384 -21.66 -10.55 -5.27
N GLU A 385 -21.79 -9.55 -4.43
CA GLU A 385 -21.96 -9.69 -2.98
C GLU A 385 -23.23 -8.97 -2.53
N ALA A 386 -24.03 -9.68 -1.73
CA ALA A 386 -25.11 -9.14 -0.94
C ALA A 386 -24.58 -8.93 0.48
N GLU A 387 -24.40 -7.67 0.85
CA GLU A 387 -23.92 -7.23 2.15
C GLU A 387 -25.12 -6.92 3.06
N PHE A 388 -25.10 -7.44 4.29
CA PHE A 388 -26.16 -7.14 5.26
C PHE A 388 -26.19 -5.63 5.53
N HIS A 389 -27.36 -5.01 5.32
CA HIS A 389 -27.46 -3.55 5.34
C HIS A 389 -28.76 -3.06 5.97
N ALA A 390 -28.72 -1.84 6.48
CA ALA A 390 -29.88 -1.15 7.04
C ALA A 390 -30.08 0.21 6.37
N VAL A 391 -31.34 0.51 6.07
CA VAL A 391 -31.77 1.80 5.53
C VAL A 391 -32.87 2.39 6.41
N TRP A 392 -33.00 3.71 6.38
CA TRP A 392 -34.01 4.44 7.16
C TRP A 392 -35.23 4.71 6.30
N GLU A 393 -36.40 4.27 6.73
CA GLU A 393 -37.67 4.71 6.17
C GLU A 393 -38.18 5.91 6.98
N THR A 394 -38.41 7.04 6.32
CA THR A 394 -38.96 8.24 6.96
C THR A 394 -40.44 8.06 7.34
N LEU A 395 -41.00 9.00 8.11
CA LEU A 395 -42.44 8.98 8.46
C LEU A 395 -43.37 9.07 7.24
N GLU A 396 -42.87 9.62 6.13
CA GLU A 396 -43.57 9.72 4.85
C GLU A 396 -43.46 8.43 4.02
N GLY A 397 -42.77 7.40 4.52
CA GLY A 397 -42.59 6.11 3.83
C GLY A 397 -41.49 6.12 2.76
N VAL A 398 -40.54 7.07 2.83
CA VAL A 398 -39.43 7.16 1.87
C VAL A 398 -38.20 6.43 2.42
N LEU A 399 -37.65 5.50 1.64
CA LEU A 399 -36.41 4.80 1.98
C LEU A 399 -35.17 5.63 1.63
N LYS A 400 -34.25 5.73 2.58
CA LYS A 400 -32.99 6.46 2.44
C LYS A 400 -31.82 5.66 2.99
N ASP A 401 -30.73 5.61 2.23
CA ASP A 401 -29.45 5.13 2.75
C ASP A 401 -28.64 6.29 3.33
N VAL A 402 -28.62 6.36 4.66
CA VAL A 402 -27.90 7.39 5.42
C VAL A 402 -26.49 6.97 5.85
N SER A 403 -26.04 5.78 5.45
CA SER A 403 -24.77 5.22 5.89
C SER A 403 -23.57 5.80 5.14
N PHE A 404 -22.38 5.63 5.73
CA PHE A 404 -21.12 6.02 5.11
C PHE A 404 -20.72 5.03 4.01
N LYS A 405 -20.37 5.53 2.82
CA LYS A 405 -19.85 4.73 1.71
C LYS A 405 -18.38 5.03 1.45
N LYS A 406 -17.54 4.00 1.59
CA LYS A 406 -16.11 4.09 1.28
C LYS A 406 -15.83 4.46 -0.17
N VAL A 407 -16.62 3.91 -1.09
CA VAL A 407 -16.62 4.28 -2.50
C VAL A 407 -17.73 5.31 -2.72
N LYS A 408 -17.37 6.49 -3.27
CA LYS A 408 -18.34 7.55 -3.56
C LYS A 408 -19.31 7.07 -4.66
N VAL A 409 -20.45 6.54 -4.24
CA VAL A 409 -21.58 6.15 -5.09
C VAL A 409 -22.77 7.04 -4.76
N LYS A 410 -23.51 7.46 -5.80
CA LYS A 410 -24.71 8.27 -5.62
C LYS A 410 -25.92 7.43 -5.22
N ASP A 411 -25.92 6.19 -5.68
CA ASP A 411 -27.02 5.26 -5.51
C ASP A 411 -26.49 3.89 -5.12
N ILE A 412 -27.34 3.08 -4.50
CA ILE A 412 -27.09 1.66 -4.22
C ILE A 412 -28.23 0.82 -4.78
N VAL A 413 -27.97 -0.46 -5.02
CA VAL A 413 -29.03 -1.46 -5.20
C VAL A 413 -29.28 -2.10 -3.85
N PHE A 414 -30.52 -2.01 -3.39
CA PHE A 414 -30.97 -2.57 -2.11
C PHE A 414 -32.10 -3.56 -2.34
N VAL A 415 -32.10 -4.64 -1.56
CA VAL A 415 -33.12 -5.68 -1.57
C VAL A 415 -33.60 -5.85 -0.14
N GLU A 416 -34.84 -5.49 0.15
CA GLU A 416 -35.43 -5.71 1.47
C GLU A 416 -35.56 -7.20 1.79
N ASP A 417 -35.36 -7.57 3.05
CA ASP A 417 -35.52 -8.94 3.52
C ASP A 417 -36.07 -8.93 4.95
N GLU A 418 -37.40 -9.03 5.06
CA GLU A 418 -38.14 -9.01 6.33
C GLU A 418 -37.81 -10.18 7.26
N ARG A 419 -37.14 -11.22 6.75
CA ARG A 419 -36.71 -12.38 7.54
C ARG A 419 -35.47 -12.06 8.38
N LEU A 420 -34.76 -10.98 8.04
CA LEU A 420 -33.56 -10.55 8.76
C LEU A 420 -33.92 -9.87 10.08
N THR A 421 -33.24 -10.29 11.14
CA THR A 421 -33.26 -9.61 12.44
C THR A 421 -31.84 -9.28 12.88
N TYR A 422 -31.66 -8.10 13.50
CA TYR A 422 -30.38 -7.69 14.05
C TYR A 422 -30.43 -7.63 15.57
N GLU A 423 -29.72 -8.58 16.20
CA GLU A 423 -29.59 -8.70 17.66
C GLU A 423 -28.17 -8.34 18.13
N GLY A 424 -27.47 -7.48 17.39
CA GLY A 424 -26.06 -7.12 17.66
C GLY A 424 -25.04 -8.12 17.12
N LYS A 425 -25.49 -9.18 16.44
CA LYS A 425 -24.62 -10.18 15.79
C LYS A 425 -24.37 -9.84 14.34
N GLN A 426 -23.13 -9.98 13.88
CA GLN A 426 -22.82 -9.85 12.46
C GLN A 426 -23.55 -10.92 11.65
N ILE A 427 -24.00 -10.55 10.45
CA ILE A 427 -24.62 -11.44 9.48
C ILE A 427 -23.65 -11.62 8.32
N ASN A 428 -23.45 -12.86 7.87
CA ASN A 428 -22.49 -13.13 6.80
C ASN A 428 -23.04 -12.62 5.46
N ASN A 429 -22.18 -12.00 4.68
CA ASN A 429 -22.52 -11.59 3.33
C ASN A 429 -22.68 -12.82 2.42
N VAL A 430 -23.65 -12.77 1.53
CA VAL A 430 -23.90 -13.81 0.54
C VAL A 430 -23.17 -13.44 -0.75
N ARG A 431 -22.37 -14.36 -1.28
CA ARG A 431 -21.51 -14.11 -2.44
C ARG A 431 -21.85 -15.04 -3.59
N LEU A 432 -21.91 -14.50 -4.80
CA LEU A 432 -22.09 -15.21 -6.06
C LEU A 432 -20.79 -15.15 -6.86
N ASN A 433 -20.36 -16.30 -7.38
CA ASN A 433 -19.24 -16.41 -8.32
C ASN A 433 -19.70 -16.00 -9.72
N LEU A 434 -19.13 -14.91 -10.28
CA LEU A 434 -19.53 -14.39 -11.58
C LEU A 434 -18.89 -15.12 -12.77
N LEU A 435 -17.77 -15.78 -12.55
CA LEU A 435 -16.98 -16.40 -13.62
C LEU A 435 -17.14 -17.91 -13.69
N GLU A 436 -17.86 -18.52 -12.74
CA GLU A 436 -18.03 -19.97 -12.61
C GLU A 436 -16.68 -20.71 -12.54
N ILE A 437 -15.64 -20.02 -12.05
CA ILE A 437 -14.31 -20.61 -11.86
C ILE A 437 -14.11 -21.05 -10.42
N SER A 438 -13.59 -22.27 -10.29
CA SER A 438 -13.44 -22.92 -8.99
C SER A 438 -12.51 -22.19 -8.00
N LEU A 439 -11.60 -21.33 -8.47
CA LEU A 439 -10.78 -20.48 -7.60
C LEU A 439 -11.61 -19.44 -6.85
N VAL A 440 -12.61 -18.87 -7.52
CA VAL A 440 -13.52 -17.90 -6.89
C VAL A 440 -14.39 -18.59 -5.84
N ASP A 441 -14.81 -19.83 -6.08
CA ASP A 441 -15.52 -20.63 -5.06
C ASP A 441 -14.65 -20.84 -3.81
N ASP A 442 -13.36 -21.14 -4.00
CA ASP A 442 -12.43 -21.29 -2.87
C ASP A 442 -12.22 -19.98 -2.11
N PHE A 443 -12.28 -18.83 -2.81
CA PHE A 443 -12.22 -17.52 -2.16
C PHE A 443 -13.48 -17.24 -1.34
N ILE A 444 -14.66 -17.46 -1.93
CA ILE A 444 -15.95 -17.30 -1.24
C ILE A 444 -15.98 -18.18 0.00
N GLU A 445 -15.51 -19.43 -0.11
CA GLU A 445 -15.41 -20.33 1.04
C GLU A 445 -14.45 -19.79 2.10
N ALA A 446 -13.29 -19.27 1.72
CA ALA A 446 -12.36 -18.67 2.67
C ALA A 446 -12.99 -17.47 3.42
N CYS A 447 -13.79 -16.63 2.75
CA CYS A 447 -14.58 -15.59 3.42
C CYS A 447 -15.59 -16.17 4.41
N ASN A 448 -16.33 -17.21 4.03
CA ASN A 448 -17.29 -17.86 4.91
C ASN A 448 -16.61 -18.51 6.13
N GLN A 449 -15.42 -19.07 5.97
CA GLN A 449 -14.63 -19.61 7.07
C GLN A 449 -14.16 -18.52 8.02
N GLN A 450 -13.68 -17.39 7.50
CA GLN A 450 -13.34 -16.23 8.33
C GLN A 450 -14.54 -15.78 9.15
N PHE A 451 -15.71 -15.66 8.52
CA PHE A 451 -16.94 -15.31 9.23
C PHE A 451 -17.26 -16.30 10.34
N ARG A 452 -17.28 -17.62 10.05
CA ARG A 452 -17.55 -18.66 11.06
C ARG A 452 -16.57 -18.62 12.24
N LEU A 453 -15.28 -18.43 11.97
CA LEU A 453 -14.25 -18.34 13.01
C LEU A 453 -14.48 -17.13 13.93
N LEU A 454 -14.72 -15.96 13.34
CA LEU A 454 -14.92 -14.71 14.07
C LEU A 454 -16.26 -14.64 14.78
N ASN A 455 -17.30 -15.31 14.28
CA ASN A 455 -18.67 -15.22 14.79
C ASN A 455 -19.13 -16.43 15.62
N LYS A 456 -18.24 -17.38 15.96
CA LYS A 456 -18.61 -18.56 16.76
C LYS A 456 -18.99 -18.17 18.20
N GLY A 457 -20.20 -18.54 18.62
CA GLY A 457 -20.67 -18.35 19.99
C GLY A 457 -20.78 -16.88 20.38
N LYS A 458 -20.20 -16.51 21.54
CA LYS A 458 -20.23 -15.14 22.05
C LYS A 458 -19.47 -14.14 21.18
N ARG A 459 -18.51 -14.61 20.36
CA ARG A 459 -17.66 -13.73 19.55
C ARG A 459 -18.44 -12.96 18.49
N GLY A 460 -19.58 -13.47 18.03
CA GLY A 460 -20.40 -12.75 17.06
C GLY A 460 -21.00 -11.44 17.58
N LEU A 461 -20.94 -11.20 18.90
CA LEU A 461 -21.36 -9.95 19.54
C LEU A 461 -20.19 -8.98 19.81
N LEU A 462 -18.96 -9.38 19.49
CA LEU A 462 -17.75 -8.65 19.86
C LEU A 462 -17.11 -7.99 18.63
N TYR A 463 -16.47 -6.84 18.84
CA TYR A 463 -15.82 -6.06 17.79
C TYR A 463 -14.44 -5.58 18.22
N GLY A 464 -13.60 -5.23 17.23
CA GLY A 464 -12.29 -4.61 17.46
C GLY A 464 -11.41 -5.34 18.47
N LYS A 465 -10.91 -4.59 19.46
CA LYS A 465 -10.00 -5.11 20.51
C LYS A 465 -10.68 -6.18 21.39
N GLU A 466 -11.96 -6.01 21.70
CA GLU A 466 -12.69 -6.96 22.54
C GLU A 466 -12.79 -8.33 21.86
N LEU A 467 -13.07 -8.37 20.56
CA LEU A 467 -13.02 -9.62 19.79
C LEU A 467 -11.63 -10.25 19.80
N ALA A 468 -10.57 -9.44 19.61
CA ALA A 468 -9.19 -9.91 19.60
C ALA A 468 -8.79 -10.58 20.93
N ASP A 469 -9.22 -10.01 22.06
CA ASP A 469 -8.96 -10.54 23.40
C ASP A 469 -9.66 -11.90 23.66
N HIS A 470 -10.69 -12.23 22.86
CA HIS A 470 -11.46 -13.49 22.95
C HIS A 470 -11.01 -14.57 21.94
N LEU A 471 -9.96 -14.31 21.16
CA LEU A 471 -9.39 -15.27 20.22
C LEU A 471 -8.15 -15.93 20.82
N THR A 472 -8.07 -17.26 20.74
CA THR A 472 -6.85 -17.99 21.09
C THR A 472 -5.77 -17.78 20.05
N THR A 473 -4.49 -18.01 20.41
CA THR A 473 -3.37 -17.97 19.47
C THR A 473 -3.62 -18.85 18.24
N ASP A 474 -4.18 -20.05 18.42
CA ASP A 474 -4.52 -20.96 17.32
C ASP A 474 -5.61 -20.39 16.41
N GLN A 475 -6.62 -19.71 16.97
CA GLN A 475 -7.67 -19.06 16.20
C GLN A 475 -7.12 -17.88 15.40
N LEU A 476 -6.24 -17.07 16.00
CA LEU A 476 -5.53 -15.99 15.31
C LEU A 476 -4.66 -16.53 14.17
N ASN A 477 -3.93 -17.62 14.40
CA ASN A 477 -3.14 -18.29 13.36
C ASN A 477 -4.03 -18.81 12.23
N ASN A 478 -5.18 -19.42 12.54
CA ASN A 478 -6.13 -19.88 11.53
C ASN A 478 -6.71 -18.72 10.71
N ILE A 479 -7.04 -17.59 11.34
CA ILE A 479 -7.46 -16.38 10.63
C ILE A 479 -6.33 -15.88 9.72
N GLY A 480 -5.09 -15.88 10.21
CA GLY A 480 -3.89 -15.57 9.41
C GLY A 480 -3.75 -16.48 8.19
N HIS A 481 -3.96 -17.79 8.34
CA HIS A 481 -3.94 -18.75 7.24
C HIS A 481 -5.07 -18.48 6.23
N VAL A 482 -6.29 -18.21 6.68
CA VAL A 482 -7.43 -17.87 5.81
C VAL A 482 -7.11 -16.61 4.99
N ASN A 483 -6.59 -15.56 5.63
CA ASN A 483 -6.19 -14.32 4.96
C ASN A 483 -5.06 -14.58 3.94
N HIS A 484 -4.09 -15.43 4.29
CA HIS A 484 -3.01 -15.81 3.39
C HIS A 484 -3.55 -16.53 2.14
N VAL A 485 -4.47 -17.49 2.32
CA VAL A 485 -5.12 -18.20 1.22
C VAL A 485 -5.89 -17.24 0.31
N LYS A 486 -6.69 -16.32 0.87
CA LYS A 486 -7.39 -15.27 0.10
C LYS A 486 -6.42 -14.46 -0.77
N SER A 487 -5.27 -14.07 -0.22
CA SER A 487 -4.22 -13.35 -0.95
C SER A 487 -3.62 -14.18 -2.10
N LEU A 488 -3.38 -15.48 -1.88
CA LEU A 488 -2.83 -16.37 -2.92
C LEU A 488 -3.82 -16.61 -4.06
N ILE A 489 -5.12 -16.77 -3.74
CA ILE A 489 -6.17 -16.92 -4.77
C ILE A 489 -6.24 -15.66 -5.62
N LEU A 490 -6.23 -14.47 -5.00
CA LEU A 490 -6.20 -13.20 -5.71
C LEU A 490 -5.01 -13.08 -6.68
N LYS A 491 -3.81 -13.48 -6.23
CA LYS A 491 -2.63 -13.51 -7.11
C LYS A 491 -2.81 -14.44 -8.30
N LEU A 492 -3.40 -15.62 -8.09
CA LEU A 492 -3.69 -16.57 -9.17
C LEU A 492 -4.73 -16.01 -10.14
N LEU A 493 -5.82 -15.43 -9.65
CA LEU A 493 -6.84 -14.80 -10.50
C LEU A 493 -6.23 -13.69 -11.35
N ASN A 494 -5.43 -12.81 -10.75
CA ASN A 494 -4.77 -11.69 -11.44
C ASN A 494 -3.72 -12.15 -12.46
N SER A 495 -3.15 -13.35 -12.32
CA SER A 495 -2.21 -13.93 -13.29
C SER A 495 -2.90 -14.84 -14.32
N GLY A 496 -4.24 -14.91 -14.35
CA GLY A 496 -4.97 -15.83 -15.22
C GLY A 496 -4.78 -17.32 -14.88
N GLY A 497 -4.35 -17.62 -13.65
CA GLY A 497 -4.12 -18.97 -13.16
C GLY A 497 -5.41 -19.69 -12.76
N ASP A 498 -5.26 -20.99 -12.50
CA ASP A 498 -6.32 -21.91 -12.12
C ASP A 498 -5.90 -22.79 -10.92
N LYS A 499 -6.75 -23.74 -10.53
CA LYS A 499 -6.44 -24.70 -9.44
C LYS A 499 -5.23 -25.58 -9.73
N ASN A 500 -4.85 -25.77 -10.99
CA ASN A 500 -3.70 -26.58 -11.41
C ASN A 500 -2.40 -25.78 -11.50
N SER A 501 -2.50 -24.45 -11.45
CA SER A 501 -1.37 -23.55 -11.53
C SER A 501 -0.46 -23.68 -10.29
N PRO A 502 0.85 -23.39 -10.42
CA PRO A 502 1.75 -23.37 -9.27
C PRO A 502 1.25 -22.41 -8.19
N CYS A 503 1.24 -22.88 -6.94
CA CYS A 503 0.80 -22.09 -5.81
C CYS A 503 1.80 -20.93 -5.56
N PRO A 504 1.36 -19.66 -5.39
CA PRO A 504 2.26 -18.52 -5.22
C PRO A 504 2.99 -18.46 -3.86
N CYS A 505 3.04 -19.56 -3.10
CA CYS A 505 3.65 -19.67 -1.77
C CYS A 505 5.10 -20.19 -1.80
N ASN A 506 5.75 -20.22 -2.97
CA ASN A 506 7.13 -20.66 -3.22
C ASN A 506 7.43 -22.16 -3.07
N GLU A 507 6.45 -23.01 -2.72
CA GLU A 507 6.65 -24.46 -2.61
C GLU A 507 6.57 -25.23 -3.94
N ARG A 508 6.31 -24.53 -5.06
CA ARG A 508 6.18 -25.09 -6.43
C ARG A 508 5.13 -26.20 -6.61
N ARG A 509 4.29 -26.48 -5.60
CA ARG A 509 3.14 -27.40 -5.68
C ARG A 509 1.96 -26.73 -6.40
N LYS A 510 1.09 -27.51 -7.05
CA LYS A 510 -0.18 -27.00 -7.62
C LYS A 510 -1.05 -26.42 -6.50
N TYR A 511 -1.75 -25.31 -6.74
CA TYR A 511 -2.61 -24.66 -5.74
C TYR A 511 -3.56 -25.65 -5.06
N LYS A 512 -4.26 -26.47 -5.84
CA LYS A 512 -5.22 -27.47 -5.31
C LYS A 512 -4.61 -28.49 -4.34
N ASN A 513 -3.31 -28.76 -4.43
CA ASN A 513 -2.56 -29.71 -3.59
C ASN A 513 -1.71 -28.99 -2.52
N CYS A 514 -1.94 -27.69 -2.34
CA CYS A 514 -1.21 -26.84 -1.42
C CYS A 514 -2.25 -26.01 -0.62
N HIS A 515 -2.39 -24.72 -0.93
CA HIS A 515 -3.33 -23.85 -0.21
C HIS A 515 -4.81 -24.11 -0.54
N GLY A 516 -5.12 -24.77 -1.68
CA GLY A 516 -6.47 -25.24 -1.99
C GLY A 516 -6.93 -26.40 -1.10
N GLU A 517 -6.00 -27.26 -0.63
CA GLU A 517 -6.33 -28.27 0.37
C GLU A 517 -6.70 -27.64 1.71
N LEU A 518 -6.07 -26.51 2.06
CA LEU A 518 -6.39 -25.80 3.30
C LEU A 518 -7.83 -25.31 3.29
N VAL A 519 -8.31 -24.71 2.19
CA VAL A 519 -9.73 -24.34 2.04
C VAL A 519 -10.64 -25.54 2.30
N THR A 520 -10.28 -26.70 1.74
CA THR A 520 -11.06 -27.95 1.91
C THR A 520 -10.99 -28.50 3.33
N LYS A 521 -9.84 -28.39 4.01
CA LYS A 521 -9.65 -28.84 5.41
C LYS A 521 -10.34 -27.90 6.40
N LEU A 522 -10.35 -26.61 6.11
CA LEU A 522 -11.04 -25.58 6.90
C LEU A 522 -12.57 -25.79 6.92
N LYS A 523 -13.16 -26.40 5.87
CA LYS A 523 -14.56 -26.87 5.86
C LYS A 523 -14.93 -27.83 7.01
N ARG A 524 -13.94 -28.41 7.71
CA ARG A 524 -14.14 -29.42 8.76
C ARG A 524 -13.84 -28.91 10.17
N LEU A 525 -13.61 -27.62 10.36
CA LEU A 525 -13.29 -27.01 11.67
C LEU A 525 -14.52 -26.54 12.48
N ASP A 526 -15.71 -27.05 12.14
CA ASP A 526 -16.93 -26.78 12.90
C ASP A 526 -16.92 -27.46 14.28
#